data_AF-A0A535XN94-F1
#
_entry.id   AF-A0A535XN94-F1
#
_cell.length_a   1.000
_cell.length_b   1.000
_cell.length_c   1.000
_cell.angle_alpha   90.00
_cell.angle_beta   90.00
_cell.angle_gamma   90.00
#
_symmetry.space_group_name_H-M   'P 1'
#
loop_
_entity.id
_entity.type
_entity.pdbx_description
1 polymer ?
#
loop_
_entity_poly.entity_id
_entity_poly.type
_entity_poly.pdbx_seq_one_letter_code
_entity_poly.pdbx_strand_id
1 'polypeptide(L)'
;MRATWFGRAFVKETHREGERVRISGKVRFFGRTLQFSQPTLERADAEAVHTGRLVPIYPLTEGIKPGQMRRWLHTAIEGGPRRTGLVGEVPEPLPPPIRERHRLPDIASALRQVHFPDDVELL
;
A
#
# COMPACT_ATOMS: atom_id res chain seq x y z
N MET A 1 6.47 -22.20 -10.48
CA MET A 1 5.66 -20.98 -10.72
C MET A 1 6.53 -19.95 -11.40
N ARG A 2 6.03 -19.25 -12.43
CA ARG A 2 6.83 -18.30 -13.25
C ARG A 2 6.25 -16.89 -13.14
N ALA A 3 7.10 -15.86 -13.17
CA ALA A 3 6.66 -14.48 -13.34
C ALA A 3 7.32 -13.89 -14.59
N THR A 4 6.58 -13.09 -15.34
CA THR A 4 7.09 -12.53 -16.60
C THR A 4 6.70 -11.07 -16.73
N TRP A 5 7.67 -10.25 -17.12
CA TRP A 5 7.51 -8.83 -17.37
C TRP A 5 7.94 -8.53 -18.81
N PHE A 6 6.99 -8.11 -19.64
CA PHE A 6 7.27 -7.69 -21.01
C PHE A 6 7.69 -6.23 -21.03
N GLY A 7 8.82 -5.90 -21.69
CA GLY A 7 9.26 -4.52 -21.90
C GLY A 7 9.73 -3.76 -20.66
N ARG A 8 10.03 -4.45 -19.55
CA ARG A 8 10.45 -3.83 -18.28
C ARG A 8 11.87 -4.28 -17.88
N ALA A 9 12.87 -3.78 -18.60
CA ALA A 9 14.28 -4.07 -18.33
C ALA A 9 14.72 -3.68 -16.90
N PHE A 10 14.13 -2.62 -16.34
CA PHE A 10 14.44 -2.12 -14.99
C PHE A 10 14.30 -3.17 -13.88
N VAL A 11 13.47 -4.20 -14.08
CA VAL A 11 13.28 -5.27 -13.08
C VAL A 11 14.59 -6.00 -12.82
N LYS A 12 15.39 -6.21 -13.87
CA LYS A 12 16.71 -6.85 -13.79
C LYS A 12 17.77 -5.92 -13.18
N GLU A 13 17.61 -4.62 -13.34
CA GLU A 13 18.53 -3.60 -12.80
C GLU A 13 18.30 -3.33 -11.32
N THR A 14 17.03 -3.42 -10.88
CA THR A 14 16.62 -3.04 -9.51
C THR A 14 16.66 -4.22 -8.54
N HIS A 15 16.64 -5.46 -9.04
CA HIS A 15 16.63 -6.67 -8.22
C HIS A 15 17.71 -7.65 -8.62
N ARG A 16 18.34 -8.29 -7.62
CA ARG A 16 19.42 -9.27 -7.84
C ARG A 16 18.93 -10.69 -7.63
N GLU A 17 19.56 -11.64 -8.31
CA GLU A 17 19.31 -13.06 -8.06
C GLU A 17 19.67 -13.41 -6.60
N GLY A 18 18.87 -14.28 -5.97
CA GLY A 18 18.98 -14.63 -4.56
C GLY A 18 18.31 -13.66 -3.59
N GLU A 19 17.79 -12.53 -4.07
CA GLU A 19 17.07 -11.57 -3.24
C GLU A 19 15.68 -12.09 -2.84
N ARG A 20 15.28 -11.86 -1.59
CA ARG A 20 13.90 -12.12 -1.14
C ARG A 20 12.98 -11.01 -1.64
N VAL A 21 11.91 -11.39 -2.33
CA VAL A 21 10.96 -10.46 -2.94
C VAL A 21 9.52 -10.86 -2.64
N ARG A 22 8.62 -9.88 -2.68
CA ARG A 22 7.17 -10.08 -2.67
C ARG A 22 6.64 -9.86 -4.09
N ILE A 23 5.78 -10.76 -4.54
CA ILE A 23 5.15 -10.70 -5.87
C ILE A 23 3.65 -10.70 -5.68
N SER A 24 2.97 -9.72 -6.26
CA SER A 24 1.51 -9.63 -6.26
C SER A 24 0.98 -9.36 -7.67
N GLY A 25 -0.05 -10.10 -8.06
CA GLY A 25 -0.67 -9.96 -9.37
C GLY A 25 -1.58 -11.13 -9.70
N LYS A 26 -2.22 -11.05 -10.87
CA LYS A 26 -3.10 -12.12 -11.33
C LYS A 26 -2.27 -13.31 -11.81
N VAL A 27 -2.54 -14.48 -11.23
CA VAL A 27 -1.99 -15.75 -11.70
C VAL A 27 -2.92 -16.34 -12.75
N ARG A 28 -2.36 -16.80 -13.87
CA ARG A 28 -3.09 -17.54 -14.92
C ARG A 28 -2.30 -18.77 -15.34
N PHE A 29 -2.98 -19.76 -15.90
CA PHE A 29 -2.31 -20.84 -16.61
C PHE A 29 -1.78 -20.36 -17.95
N PHE A 30 -0.52 -20.64 -18.23
CA PHE A 30 0.08 -20.52 -19.55
C PHE A 30 0.64 -21.89 -19.94
N GLY A 31 -0.03 -22.56 -20.87
CA GLY A 31 0.16 -23.99 -21.10
C GLY A 31 -0.15 -24.79 -19.83
N ARG A 32 0.84 -25.54 -19.33
CA ARG A 32 0.73 -26.39 -18.12
C ARG A 32 1.30 -25.74 -16.84
N THR A 33 1.71 -24.47 -16.90
CA THR A 33 2.39 -23.79 -15.77
C THR A 33 1.58 -22.60 -15.27
N LEU A 34 1.52 -22.41 -13.94
CA LEU A 34 1.02 -21.19 -13.33
C LEU A 34 2.02 -20.04 -13.51
N GLN A 35 1.54 -18.95 -14.10
CA GLN A 35 2.34 -17.78 -14.44
C GLN A 35 1.68 -16.48 -13.98
N PHE A 36 2.48 -15.58 -13.40
CA PHE A 36 2.12 -14.17 -13.30
C PHE A 36 2.45 -13.43 -14.60
N SER A 37 1.49 -12.67 -15.12
CA SER A 37 1.71 -11.73 -16.21
C SER A 37 1.78 -10.32 -15.66
N GLN A 38 2.88 -9.62 -15.91
CA GLN A 38 3.09 -8.23 -15.51
C GLN A 38 2.87 -7.95 -13.99
N PRO A 39 3.30 -8.83 -13.05
CA PRO A 39 3.00 -8.62 -11.64
C PRO A 39 3.77 -7.44 -11.03
N THR A 40 3.29 -6.98 -9.87
CA THR A 40 4.04 -6.06 -9.02
C THR A 40 5.10 -6.85 -8.26
N LEU A 41 6.33 -6.32 -8.22
CA LEU A 41 7.50 -6.90 -7.56
C LEU A 41 8.06 -5.88 -6.59
N GLU A 42 8.32 -6.30 -5.36
CA GLU A 42 8.93 -5.45 -4.33
C GLU A 42 9.98 -6.24 -3.53
N ARG A 43 10.98 -5.54 -2.99
CA ARG A 43 11.94 -6.17 -2.06
C ARG A 43 11.19 -6.61 -0.81
N ALA A 44 11.55 -7.76 -0.23
CA ALA A 44 10.83 -8.30 0.94
C ALA A 44 11.02 -7.46 2.22
N ASP A 45 12.08 -6.66 2.29
CA ASP A 45 12.39 -5.70 3.35
C ASP A 45 11.80 -4.31 3.10
N ALA A 46 11.24 -4.04 1.92
CA ALA A 46 10.59 -2.77 1.64
C ALA A 46 9.31 -2.64 2.48
N GLU A 47 9.07 -1.42 2.96
CA GLU A 47 7.84 -1.05 3.63
C GLU A 47 6.64 -1.48 2.78
N ALA A 48 5.68 -2.17 3.41
CA ALA A 48 4.57 -2.86 2.77
C ALA A 48 3.50 -1.87 2.28
N VAL A 49 3.89 -0.90 1.44
CA VAL A 49 2.99 0.14 0.95
C VAL A 49 2.17 -0.36 -0.22
N HIS A 50 2.75 -1.23 -1.06
CA HIS A 50 2.12 -1.63 -2.32
C HIS A 50 1.68 -3.09 -2.41
N THR A 51 2.17 -3.94 -1.51
CA THR A 51 1.88 -5.38 -1.43
C THR A 51 1.89 -5.87 0.02
N GLY A 52 1.17 -6.97 0.31
CA GLY A 52 1.21 -7.61 1.63
C GLY A 52 0.28 -7.01 2.70
N ARG A 53 -0.65 -6.13 2.31
CA ARG A 53 -1.73 -5.59 3.15
C ARG A 53 -2.97 -5.28 2.30
N LEU A 54 -4.04 -4.79 2.91
CA LEU A 54 -5.14 -4.19 2.19
C LEU A 54 -4.66 -2.95 1.45
N VAL A 55 -4.76 -2.99 0.13
CA VAL A 55 -4.23 -1.94 -0.75
C VAL A 55 -5.38 -1.02 -1.16
N PRO A 56 -5.36 0.27 -0.77
CA PRO A 56 -6.39 1.20 -1.19
C PRO A 56 -6.32 1.49 -2.69
N ILE A 57 -7.48 1.61 -3.33
CA ILE A 57 -7.62 1.97 -4.75
C ILE A 57 -8.18 3.39 -4.82
N TYR A 58 -7.40 4.29 -5.43
CA TYR A 58 -7.81 5.68 -5.65
C TYR A 58 -8.00 5.97 -7.14
N PRO A 59 -8.97 6.83 -7.51
CA PRO A 59 -9.00 7.44 -8.83
C PRO A 59 -7.67 8.13 -9.12
N LEU A 60 -7.16 7.96 -10.34
CA LEU A 60 -5.87 8.49 -10.75
C LEU A 60 -6.07 9.55 -11.82
N THR A 61 -5.30 10.63 -11.70
CA THR A 61 -5.13 11.63 -12.76
C THR A 61 -4.08 11.16 -13.76
N GLU A 62 -4.17 11.63 -15.00
CA GLU A 62 -3.17 11.36 -16.03
C GLU A 62 -1.75 11.67 -15.53
N GLY A 63 -0.80 10.78 -15.85
CA GLY A 63 0.59 10.89 -15.41
C GLY A 63 0.88 10.36 -14.00
N ILE A 64 -0.14 10.09 -13.16
CA ILE A 64 0.07 9.55 -11.81
C ILE A 64 -0.04 8.02 -11.81
N LYS A 65 1.03 7.36 -11.38
CA LYS A 65 1.04 5.90 -11.22
C LYS A 65 0.37 5.50 -9.88
N PRO A 66 -0.36 4.36 -9.81
CA PRO A 66 -1.00 3.92 -8.58
C PRO A 66 -0.03 3.75 -7.40
N GLY A 67 1.19 3.25 -7.65
CA GLY A 67 2.22 3.14 -6.60
C GLY A 67 2.72 4.50 -6.12
N GLN A 68 2.76 5.51 -6.98
CA GLN A 68 3.18 6.85 -6.59
C GLN A 68 2.13 7.51 -5.70
N MET A 69 0.85 7.41 -6.09
CA MET A 69 -0.28 7.90 -5.29
C MET A 69 -0.30 7.26 -3.89
N ARG A 70 -0.19 5.93 -3.82
CA ARG A 70 -0.16 5.21 -2.54
C ARG A 70 1.02 5.62 -1.66
N ARG A 71 2.21 5.82 -2.24
CA ARG A 71 3.39 6.28 -1.50
C ARG A 71 3.19 7.69 -0.97
N TRP A 72 2.67 8.60 -1.78
CA TRP A 72 2.38 9.97 -1.34
C TRP A 72 1.39 10.01 -0.19
N LEU A 73 0.30 9.24 -0.29
CA LEU A 73 -0.69 9.15 0.77
C LEU A 73 -0.10 8.53 2.03
N HIS A 74 0.68 7.45 1.90
CA HIS A 74 1.38 6.84 3.03
C HIS A 74 2.28 7.85 3.75
N THR A 75 3.10 8.58 2.97
CA THR A 75 3.96 9.62 3.50
C THR A 75 3.18 10.81 4.09
N ALA A 76 1.97 11.09 3.60
CA ALA A 76 1.10 12.10 4.17
C ALA A 76 0.56 11.67 5.54
N ILE A 77 0.20 10.40 5.68
CA ILE A 77 -0.45 9.85 6.87
C ILE A 77 0.56 9.51 7.97
N GLU A 78 1.54 8.66 7.65
CA GLU A 78 2.53 8.17 8.61
C GLU A 78 3.78 9.07 8.71
N GLY A 79 3.96 9.95 7.73
CA GLY A 79 5.19 10.73 7.61
C GLY A 79 6.25 10.03 6.79
N GLY A 80 7.45 10.60 6.79
CA GLY A 80 8.61 10.05 6.09
C GLY A 80 9.90 10.49 6.77
N PRO A 81 11.06 10.16 6.19
CA PRO A 81 12.36 10.39 6.84
C PRO A 81 12.65 11.85 7.22
N ARG A 82 11.93 12.81 6.64
CA ARG A 82 12.11 14.25 6.84
C ARG A 82 10.82 15.00 7.21
N ARG A 83 9.72 14.29 7.49
CA ARG A 83 8.42 14.90 7.78
C ARG A 83 7.59 14.06 8.72
N THR A 84 6.91 14.70 9.65
CA THR A 84 5.88 14.07 10.48
C THR A 84 4.64 13.78 9.64
N GLY A 85 3.86 12.79 10.07
CA GLY A 85 2.55 12.50 9.49
C GLY A 85 1.57 13.61 9.82
N LEU A 86 0.81 14.07 8.82
CA LEU A 86 -0.17 15.15 8.97
C LEU A 86 -1.31 14.77 9.92
N VAL A 87 -1.52 13.48 10.10
CA VAL A 87 -2.62 12.91 10.88
C VAL A 87 -2.53 13.32 12.36
N GLY A 88 -1.33 13.53 12.89
CA GLY A 88 -1.14 14.05 14.25
C GLY A 88 -1.42 15.55 14.42
N GLU A 89 -1.51 16.29 13.30
CA GLU A 89 -1.78 17.73 13.28
C GLU A 89 -3.27 18.04 13.12
N VAL A 90 -4.10 17.03 12.83
CA VAL A 90 -5.54 17.18 12.68
C VAL A 90 -6.19 17.29 14.07
N PRO A 91 -6.86 18.41 14.39
CA PRO A 91 -7.54 18.55 15.67
C PRO A 91 -8.73 17.60 15.75
N GLU A 92 -8.95 17.00 16.92
CA GLU A 92 -10.08 16.11 17.17
C GLU A 92 -11.41 16.87 17.02
N PRO A 93 -12.27 16.52 16.03
CA PRO A 93 -13.53 17.22 15.80
C PRO A 93 -14.61 16.85 16.82
N LEU A 94 -14.52 15.68 17.46
CA LEU A 94 -15.55 15.20 18.38
C LEU A 94 -15.20 15.50 19.84
N PRO A 95 -16.15 16.03 20.63
CA PRO A 95 -16.00 16.11 22.08
C PRO A 95 -15.74 14.73 22.70
N PRO A 96 -14.88 14.61 23.73
CA PRO A 96 -14.58 13.34 24.38
C PRO A 96 -15.81 12.51 24.80
N PRO A 97 -16.89 13.11 25.36
CA PRO A 97 -18.07 12.34 25.77
C PRO A 97 -18.78 11.62 24.62
N ILE A 98 -18.79 12.21 23.41
CA ILE A 98 -19.42 11.60 22.24
C ILE A 98 -18.57 10.41 21.77
N ARG A 99 -17.25 10.61 21.68
CA ARG A 99 -16.31 9.58 21.25
C ARG A 99 -16.34 8.37 22.18
N GLU A 100 -16.31 8.59 23.50
CA GLU A 100 -16.33 7.54 24.51
C GLU A 100 -17.67 6.77 24.52
N ARG A 101 -18.80 7.49 24.47
CA ARG A 101 -20.13 6.88 24.46
C ARG A 101 -20.32 5.93 23.29
N HIS A 102 -19.79 6.28 22.13
CA HIS A 102 -19.91 5.50 20.90
C HIS A 102 -18.69 4.60 20.63
N ARG A 103 -17.70 4.58 21.53
CA ARG A 103 -16.43 3.83 21.38
C ARG A 103 -15.73 4.10 20.05
N LEU A 104 -15.76 5.35 19.60
CA LEU A 104 -15.15 5.76 18.34
C LEU A 104 -13.63 5.92 18.52
N PRO A 105 -12.80 5.57 17.51
CA PRO A 105 -11.39 5.92 17.51
C PRO A 105 -11.22 7.44 17.47
N ASP A 106 -10.05 7.91 17.91
CA ASP A 106 -9.64 9.30 17.68
C ASP A 106 -9.46 9.59 16.18
N ILE A 107 -9.52 10.86 15.79
CA ILE A 107 -9.41 11.26 14.38
C ILE A 107 -8.13 10.75 13.71
N ALA A 108 -7.02 10.71 14.45
CA ALA A 108 -5.75 10.27 13.91
C ALA A 108 -5.77 8.77 13.59
N SER A 109 -6.28 7.95 14.51
CA SER A 109 -6.48 6.51 14.33
C SER A 109 -7.50 6.22 13.22
N ALA A 110 -8.60 6.96 13.16
CA ALA A 110 -9.63 6.81 12.12
C ALA A 110 -9.07 7.06 10.71
N LEU A 111 -8.30 8.14 10.54
CA LEU A 111 -7.67 8.46 9.25
C LEU A 111 -6.68 7.37 8.81
N ARG A 112 -5.90 6.81 9.73
CA ARG A 112 -5.01 5.68 9.41
C ARG A 112 -5.80 4.48 8.92
N GLN A 113 -6.84 4.08 9.64
CA GLN A 113 -7.64 2.89 9.29
C GLN A 113 -8.41 3.06 7.98
N VAL A 114 -8.96 4.24 7.68
CA VAL A 114 -9.69 4.48 6.41
C VAL A 114 -8.77 4.33 5.19
N HIS A 115 -7.51 4.75 5.31
CA HIS A 115 -6.57 4.75 4.19
C HIS A 115 -5.72 3.47 4.12
N PHE A 116 -5.33 2.93 5.28
CA PHE A 116 -4.50 1.74 5.44
C PHE A 116 -5.07 0.85 6.54
N PRO A 117 -6.20 0.18 6.28
CA PRO A 117 -6.84 -0.67 7.28
C PRO A 117 -5.96 -1.87 7.63
N ASP A 118 -5.91 -2.18 8.93
CA ASP A 118 -5.18 -3.35 9.43
C ASP A 118 -5.98 -4.65 9.20
N ASP A 119 -7.31 -4.55 9.16
CA ASP A 119 -8.23 -5.68 9.01
C ASP A 119 -9.38 -5.34 8.04
N VAL A 120 -9.90 -6.35 7.35
CA VAL A 120 -11.05 -6.22 6.45
C VAL A 120 -12.34 -5.97 7.26
N GLU A 121 -12.43 -6.48 8.48
CA GLU A 121 -13.58 -6.28 9.36
C GLU A 121 -13.70 -4.85 9.91
N LEU A 122 -12.66 -4.03 9.73
CA LEU A 122 -12.64 -2.60 10.11
C LEU A 122 -13.13 -1.67 8.99
N LEU A 123 -13.48 -2.20 7.81
CA LEU A 123 -14.09 -1.48 6.67
C LEU A 123 -15.62 -1.52 6.72
#